data_AF-A0A397U9Q0-F1
#
_entry.id   AF-A0A397U9Q0-F1
#
_cell.length_a   1.000
_cell.length_b   1.000
_cell.length_c   1.000
_cell.angle_alpha   90.00
_cell.angle_beta   90.00
_cell.angle_gamma   90.00
#
_symmetry.space_group_name_H-M   'P 1'
#
loop_
_entity.id
_entity.type
_entity.pdbx_description
1 polymer ?
#
loop_
_entity_poly.entity_id
_entity_poly.type
_entity_poly.pdbx_seq_one_letter_code
_entity_poly.pdbx_strand_id
1 'polypeptide(L)'
;MSKKKVAAHQIPKDPGKIFKEEKKFKNESINLSKALSYKRKEEHQKAFKIIEGLLNCKEAVIQSQAEYLAAEYYLHGYIKKDEKKAFNYVQTLADKQEYEKALNIFNQISKRDGSELKSEALKKVNEYKGKVDRMLRFQ
;
A
#
# COMPACT_ATOMS: atom_id res chain seq x y z
N MET A 1 22.58 -0.48 -41.24
CA MET A 1 22.13 0.50 -40.20
C MET A 1 20.61 0.43 -40.11
N SER A 2 20.06 -0.16 -39.05
CA SER A 2 18.61 -0.39 -38.92
C SER A 2 17.98 0.73 -38.08
N LYS A 3 17.02 1.47 -38.65
CA LYS A 3 16.30 2.56 -37.98
C LYS A 3 15.25 1.96 -37.03
N LYS A 4 15.50 2.01 -35.72
CA LYS A 4 14.47 1.73 -34.69
C LYS A 4 13.42 2.85 -34.72
N LYS A 5 12.17 2.51 -35.07
CA LYS A 5 11.00 3.36 -34.83
C LYS A 5 10.81 3.50 -33.32
N VAL A 6 10.93 4.72 -32.81
CA VAL A 6 10.60 5.06 -31.43
C VAL A 6 9.07 5.06 -31.32
N ALA A 7 8.51 4.23 -30.45
CA ALA A 7 7.08 4.23 -30.17
C ALA A 7 6.73 5.58 -29.51
N ALA A 8 5.98 6.42 -30.24
CA ALA A 8 5.43 7.66 -29.71
C ALA A 8 4.53 7.33 -28.51
N HIS A 9 4.86 7.91 -27.35
CA HIS A 9 3.92 7.98 -26.24
C HIS A 9 2.64 8.65 -26.75
N GLN A 10 1.54 7.90 -26.79
CA GLN A 10 0.25 8.45 -27.19
C GLN A 10 -0.21 9.39 -26.08
N ILE A 11 -0.07 10.70 -26.33
CA ILE A 11 -0.71 11.74 -25.54
C ILE A 11 -2.23 11.53 -25.65
N PRO A 12 -2.99 11.47 -24.54
CA PRO A 12 -4.44 11.28 -24.58
C PRO A 12 -5.10 12.37 -25.43
N LYS A 13 -5.85 11.96 -26.46
CA LYS A 13 -6.44 12.86 -27.48
C LYS A 13 -7.62 13.71 -26.99
N ASP A 14 -8.02 13.58 -25.72
CA ASP A 14 -9.19 14.26 -25.15
C ASP A 14 -8.81 15.02 -23.87
N PRO A 15 -8.66 16.36 -23.94
CA PRO A 15 -8.32 17.18 -22.78
C PRO A 15 -9.39 17.08 -21.68
N GLY A 16 -10.66 16.82 -22.01
CA GLY A 16 -11.73 16.67 -21.02
C GLY A 16 -11.57 15.42 -20.12
N LYS A 17 -10.88 14.39 -20.59
CA LYS A 17 -10.49 13.23 -19.76
C LYS A 17 -9.34 13.58 -18.82
N ILE A 18 -8.35 14.32 -19.29
CA ILE A 18 -7.19 14.76 -18.49
C ILE A 18 -7.65 15.59 -17.29
N PHE A 19 -8.52 16.59 -17.51
CA PHE A 19 -9.06 17.42 -16.41
C PHE A 19 -9.85 16.64 -15.36
N LYS A 20 -10.58 15.59 -15.76
CA LYS A 20 -11.35 14.75 -14.84
C LYS A 20 -10.45 13.85 -14.00
N GLU A 21 -9.40 13.28 -14.59
CA GLU A 21 -8.44 12.44 -13.90
C GLU A 21 -7.57 13.24 -12.93
N GLU A 22 -7.12 14.44 -13.31
CA GLU A 22 -6.39 15.35 -12.40
C GLU A 22 -7.24 15.78 -11.19
N LYS A 23 -8.51 16.11 -11.42
CA LYS A 23 -9.43 16.47 -10.33
C LYS A 23 -9.68 15.29 -9.38
N LYS A 24 -9.77 14.07 -9.93
CA LYS A 24 -9.94 12.85 -9.14
C LYS A 24 -8.71 12.57 -8.27
N PHE A 25 -7.51 12.64 -8.85
CA PHE A 25 -6.25 12.47 -8.13
C PHE A 25 -6.10 13.47 -6.98
N LYS A 26 -6.37 14.77 -7.22
CA LYS A 26 -6.34 15.80 -6.18
C LYS A 26 -7.28 15.45 -5.01
N ASN A 27 -8.47 14.93 -5.30
CA ASN A 27 -9.41 14.49 -4.27
C ASN A 27 -8.90 13.28 -3.48
N GLU A 28 -8.29 12.29 -4.14
CA GLU A 28 -7.73 11.10 -3.49
C GLU A 28 -6.56 11.46 -2.55
N SER A 29 -5.68 12.37 -2.97
CA SER A 29 -4.59 12.89 -2.13
C SER A 29 -5.08 13.68 -0.92
N ILE A 30 -6.14 14.47 -1.08
CA ILE A 30 -6.80 15.20 0.03
C ILE A 30 -7.41 14.21 1.02
N ASN A 31 -8.09 13.17 0.51
CA ASN A 31 -8.68 12.13 1.35
C ASN A 31 -7.61 11.38 2.15
N LEU A 32 -6.48 11.02 1.55
CA LEU A 32 -5.38 10.40 2.28
C LEU A 32 -4.85 11.29 3.40
N SER A 33 -4.63 12.58 3.11
CA SER A 33 -4.22 13.57 4.12
C SER A 33 -5.23 13.68 5.28
N LYS A 34 -6.53 13.64 4.96
CA LYS A 34 -7.61 13.67 5.94
C LYS A 34 -7.67 12.40 6.78
N ALA A 35 -7.48 11.22 6.19
CA ALA A 35 -7.39 9.96 6.90
C ALA A 35 -6.22 9.95 7.91
N LEU A 36 -5.06 10.45 7.49
CA LEU A 36 -3.89 10.59 8.37
C LEU A 36 -4.14 11.59 9.51
N SER A 37 -4.88 12.67 9.24
CA SER A 37 -5.30 13.61 10.29
C SER A 37 -6.19 12.93 11.34
N TYR A 38 -7.19 12.16 10.90
CA TYR A 38 -8.05 11.40 11.82
C TYR A 38 -7.26 10.33 12.60
N LYS A 39 -6.32 9.63 11.95
CA LYS A 39 -5.42 8.68 12.63
C LYS A 39 -4.63 9.36 13.76
N ARG A 40 -4.08 10.57 13.52
CA ARG A 40 -3.33 11.34 14.54
C ARG A 40 -4.20 11.81 15.71
N LYS A 41 -5.50 11.96 15.49
CA LYS A 41 -6.49 12.32 16.52
C LYS A 41 -7.13 11.11 17.19
N GLU A 42 -6.65 9.90 16.89
CA GLU A 42 -7.21 8.63 17.38
C GLU A 42 -8.68 8.40 16.96
N GLU A 43 -9.15 9.11 15.92
CA GLU A 43 -10.49 8.96 15.34
C GLU A 43 -10.51 7.76 14.36
N HIS A 44 -10.17 6.58 14.87
CA HIS A 44 -9.87 5.39 14.06
C HIS A 44 -10.99 4.99 13.10
N GLN A 45 -12.26 4.97 13.53
CA GLN A 45 -13.36 4.61 12.64
C GLN A 45 -13.52 5.59 11.47
N LYS A 46 -13.33 6.89 11.71
CA LYS A 46 -13.41 7.92 10.66
C LYS A 46 -12.23 7.81 9.70
N ALA A 47 -11.02 7.58 10.23
CA ALA A 47 -9.84 7.34 9.42
C ALA A 47 -10.02 6.10 8.53
N PHE A 48 -10.47 4.99 9.10
CA PHE A 48 -10.64 3.73 8.39
C PHE A 48 -11.70 3.82 7.29
N LYS A 49 -12.82 4.53 7.52
CA LYS A 49 -13.84 4.76 6.49
C LYS A 49 -13.26 5.45 5.25
N ILE A 50 -12.30 6.36 5.41
CA ILE A 50 -11.63 7.00 4.28
C ILE A 50 -10.63 6.05 3.63
N ILE A 51 -9.83 5.32 4.44
CA ILE A 51 -8.87 4.33 3.95
C ILE A 51 -9.56 3.28 3.07
N GLU A 52 -10.70 2.75 3.50
CA GLU A 52 -11.48 1.76 2.75
C GLU A 52 -11.87 2.27 1.36
N GLY A 53 -12.26 3.54 1.26
CA GLY A 53 -12.54 4.18 -0.03
C GLY A 53 -11.31 4.35 -0.93
N LEU A 54 -10.10 4.36 -0.37
CA LEU A 54 -8.84 4.51 -1.10
C LEU A 54 -8.21 3.18 -1.53
N LEU A 55 -8.70 2.02 -1.05
CA LEU A 55 -8.18 0.70 -1.41
C LEU A 55 -8.33 0.37 -2.91
N ASN A 56 -9.31 0.98 -3.57
CA ASN A 56 -9.56 0.83 -5.01
C ASN A 56 -9.12 2.06 -5.82
N CYS A 57 -8.26 2.90 -5.24
CA CYS A 57 -7.66 4.03 -5.92
C CYS A 57 -6.83 3.54 -7.11
N LYS A 58 -6.93 4.22 -8.26
CA LYS A 58 -6.12 3.91 -9.45
C LYS A 58 -4.67 4.32 -9.27
N GLU A 59 -4.43 5.33 -8.43
CA GLU A 59 -3.08 5.80 -8.22
C GLU A 59 -2.33 4.87 -7.27
N ALA A 60 -1.26 4.26 -7.79
CA ALA A 60 -0.55 3.17 -7.15
C ALA A 60 0.02 3.59 -5.79
N VAL A 61 0.58 4.80 -5.71
CA VAL A 61 1.17 5.33 -4.46
C VAL A 61 0.10 5.49 -3.37
N ILE A 62 -1.05 6.06 -3.72
CA ILE A 62 -2.16 6.26 -2.78
C ILE A 62 -2.75 4.91 -2.37
N GLN A 63 -2.93 4.01 -3.32
CA GLN A 63 -3.45 2.68 -3.08
C GLN A 63 -2.54 1.88 -2.14
N SER A 64 -1.23 1.83 -2.41
CA SER A 64 -0.25 1.17 -1.54
C SER A 64 -0.25 1.77 -0.14
N GLN A 65 -0.38 3.09 -0.01
CA GLN A 65 -0.48 3.71 1.32
C GLN A 65 -1.78 3.30 2.04
N ALA A 66 -2.90 3.21 1.32
CA ALA A 66 -4.18 2.77 1.88
C ALA A 66 -4.12 1.30 2.32
N GLU A 67 -3.54 0.41 1.51
CA GLU A 67 -3.34 -1.01 1.84
C GLU A 67 -2.48 -1.17 3.10
N TYR A 68 -1.38 -0.42 3.18
CA TYR A 68 -0.51 -0.41 4.36
C TYR A 68 -1.27 0.04 5.62
N LEU A 69 -2.00 1.16 5.54
CA LEU A 69 -2.79 1.65 6.66
C LEU A 69 -3.90 0.67 7.05
N ALA A 70 -4.58 0.06 6.07
CA ALA A 70 -5.60 -0.94 6.35
C ALA A 70 -5.02 -2.15 7.10
N ALA A 71 -3.83 -2.60 6.71
CA ALA A 71 -3.14 -3.68 7.41
C ALA A 71 -2.82 -3.33 8.86
N GLU A 72 -2.30 -2.13 9.14
CA GLU A 72 -2.08 -1.65 10.51
C GLU A 72 -3.37 -1.68 11.33
N TYR A 73 -4.47 -1.19 10.76
CA TYR A 73 -5.76 -1.10 11.44
C TYR A 73 -6.33 -2.47 11.83
N TYR A 74 -6.27 -3.44 10.91
CA TYR A 74 -6.67 -4.81 11.19
C TYR A 74 -5.72 -5.52 12.18
N LEU A 75 -4.41 -5.24 12.10
CA LEU A 75 -3.41 -5.88 12.96
C LEU A 75 -3.51 -5.41 14.42
N HIS A 76 -3.67 -4.11 14.63
CA HIS A 76 -3.69 -3.50 15.97
C HIS A 76 -5.08 -3.48 16.61
N GLY A 77 -6.14 -3.83 15.87
CA GLY A 77 -7.49 -3.85 16.42
C GLY A 77 -8.10 -2.45 16.60
N TYR A 78 -7.64 -1.46 15.85
CA TYR A 78 -8.28 -0.14 15.77
C TYR A 78 -9.70 -0.23 15.17
N ILE A 79 -9.95 -1.31 14.44
CA ILE A 79 -11.26 -1.83 14.04
C ILE A 79 -11.35 -3.30 14.47
N LYS A 80 -12.33 -4.06 13.95
CA LYS A 80 -12.40 -5.51 14.18
C LYS A 80 -11.09 -6.18 13.74
N LYS A 81 -10.31 -6.63 14.73
CA LYS A 81 -9.00 -7.28 14.52
C LYS A 81 -9.13 -8.46 13.55
N ASP A 82 -8.27 -8.50 12.55
CA ASP A 82 -8.25 -9.55 11.52
C ASP A 82 -6.85 -9.70 10.92
N GLU A 83 -6.03 -10.58 11.51
CA GLU A 83 -4.64 -10.76 11.08
C GLU A 83 -4.54 -11.32 9.65
N LYS A 84 -5.53 -12.11 9.19
CA LYS A 84 -5.57 -12.64 7.83
C LYS A 84 -5.79 -11.53 6.81
N LYS A 85 -6.70 -10.58 7.09
CA LYS A 85 -6.85 -9.39 6.24
C LYS A 85 -5.60 -8.54 6.23
N ALA A 86 -4.99 -8.29 7.39
CA ALA A 86 -3.74 -7.53 7.45
C ALA A 86 -2.63 -8.19 6.62
N PHE A 87 -2.51 -9.51 6.72
CA PHE A 87 -1.55 -10.31 5.96
C PHE A 87 -1.78 -10.22 4.45
N ASN A 88 -3.03 -10.33 4.00
CA ASN A 88 -3.38 -10.25 2.58
C ASN A 88 -3.04 -8.88 1.96
N TYR A 89 -3.36 -7.77 2.64
CA TYR A 89 -2.97 -6.43 2.15
C TYR A 89 -1.46 -6.30 1.98
N VAL A 90 -0.71 -6.92 2.89
CA VAL A 90 0.75 -6.83 2.91
C VAL A 90 1.40 -7.76 1.87
N GLN A 91 0.75 -8.86 1.50
CA GLN A 91 1.14 -9.63 0.31
C GLN A 91 0.98 -8.78 -0.96
N THR A 92 -0.14 -8.08 -1.12
CA THR A 92 -0.36 -7.17 -2.26
C THR A 92 0.71 -6.09 -2.36
N LEU A 93 1.15 -5.53 -1.21
CA LEU A 93 2.27 -4.58 -1.18
C LEU A 93 3.58 -5.22 -1.68
N ALA A 94 3.88 -6.44 -1.25
CA ALA A 94 5.08 -7.12 -1.70
C ALA A 94 5.06 -7.43 -3.20
N ASP A 95 3.89 -7.75 -3.77
CA ASP A 95 3.73 -7.95 -5.21
C ASP A 95 3.96 -6.65 -6.01
N LYS A 96 3.66 -5.50 -5.40
CA LYS A 96 3.96 -4.15 -5.92
C LYS A 96 5.41 -3.71 -5.66
N GLN A 97 6.26 -4.59 -5.14
CA GLN A 97 7.65 -4.30 -4.77
C GLN A 97 7.81 -3.26 -3.66
N GLU A 98 6.74 -3.00 -2.88
CA GLU A 98 6.76 -2.16 -1.68
C GLU A 98 7.29 -2.95 -0.48
N TYR A 99 8.46 -3.56 -0.65
CA TYR A 99 9.00 -4.57 0.27
C TYR A 99 9.25 -4.03 1.67
N GLU A 100 9.65 -2.77 1.81
CA GLU A 100 9.88 -2.15 3.12
C GLU A 100 8.59 -2.06 3.95
N LYS A 101 7.51 -1.54 3.33
CA LYS A 101 6.18 -1.48 3.96
C LYS A 101 5.69 -2.87 4.31
N ALA A 102 5.86 -3.82 3.39
CA ALA A 102 5.42 -5.18 3.60
C ALA A 102 6.20 -5.87 4.74
N LEU A 103 7.53 -5.72 4.75
CA LEU A 103 8.41 -6.24 5.79
C LEU A 103 8.04 -5.72 7.17
N ASN A 104 7.66 -4.45 7.29
CA ASN A 104 7.27 -3.91 8.59
C ASN A 104 6.12 -4.71 9.20
N ILE A 105 5.05 -4.97 8.44
CA ILE A 105 3.90 -5.69 8.96
C ILE A 105 4.19 -7.19 9.14
N PHE A 106 4.89 -7.83 8.20
CA PHE A 106 5.28 -9.24 8.37
C PHE A 106 6.16 -9.44 9.62
N ASN A 107 7.07 -8.50 9.94
CA ASN A 107 7.86 -8.55 11.17
C ASN A 107 7.00 -8.44 12.44
N GLN A 108 5.95 -7.63 12.41
CA GLN A 108 5.06 -7.51 13.57
C GLN A 108 4.24 -8.80 13.77
N ILE A 109 3.74 -9.41 12.69
CA ILE A 109 3.01 -10.68 12.76
C ILE A 109 3.93 -11.83 13.21
N SER A 110 5.15 -11.92 12.67
CA SER A 110 6.10 -12.99 13.01
C SER A 110 6.61 -12.94 14.45
N LYS A 111 6.51 -11.77 15.10
CA LYS A 111 6.87 -11.59 16.52
C LYS A 111 5.67 -11.70 17.46
N ARG A 112 4.44 -11.76 16.95
CA ARG A 112 3.23 -11.80 17.78
C ARG A 112 3.01 -13.21 18.32
N ASP A 113 2.87 -13.31 19.64
CA ASP A 113 2.56 -14.58 20.30
C ASP A 113 1.11 -15.01 20.05
N GLY A 114 0.91 -16.31 19.88
CA GLY A 114 -0.40 -16.90 19.57
C GLY A 114 -0.94 -16.61 18.17
N SER A 115 -0.18 -15.93 17.28
CA SER A 115 -0.60 -15.74 15.89
C SER A 115 -0.47 -17.04 15.09
N GLU A 116 -1.56 -17.47 14.45
CA GLU A 116 -1.56 -18.60 13.51
C GLU A 116 -0.68 -18.35 12.28
N LEU A 117 -0.45 -17.07 11.94
CA LEU A 117 0.32 -16.65 10.77
C LEU A 117 1.80 -16.44 11.08
N LYS A 118 2.24 -16.64 12.33
CA LYS A 118 3.60 -16.34 12.81
C LYS A 118 4.69 -16.95 11.91
N SER A 119 4.58 -18.26 11.65
CA SER A 119 5.56 -18.99 10.84
C SER A 119 5.55 -18.58 9.37
N GLU A 120 4.38 -18.27 8.81
CA GLU A 120 4.28 -17.81 7.42
C GLU A 120 4.83 -16.40 7.25
N ALA A 121 4.49 -15.50 8.17
CA ALA A 121 5.05 -14.15 8.23
C ALA A 121 6.58 -14.19 8.36
N LEU A 122 7.13 -15.09 9.19
CA LEU A 122 8.58 -15.25 9.32
C LEU A 122 9.25 -15.68 8.00
N LYS A 123 8.62 -16.62 7.25
CA LYS A 123 9.11 -17.00 5.91
C LYS A 123 9.16 -15.79 4.99
N LYS A 124 8.09 -14.98 4.98
CA LYS A 124 8.00 -13.75 4.18
C LYS A 124 9.04 -12.71 4.60
N VAL A 125 9.31 -12.54 5.89
CA VAL A 125 10.40 -11.67 6.38
C VAL A 125 11.74 -12.10 5.78
N ASN A 126 12.09 -13.38 5.85
CA ASN A 126 13.36 -13.88 5.32
C ASN A 126 13.46 -13.73 3.80
N GLU A 127 12.34 -13.94 3.08
CA GLU A 127 12.25 -13.76 1.63
C GLU A 127 12.52 -12.29 1.23
N TYR A 128 11.84 -11.34 1.87
CA TYR A 128 11.87 -9.94 1.48
C TYR A 128 13.08 -9.18 2.03
N LYS A 129 13.65 -9.60 3.18
CA LYS A 129 14.87 -8.99 3.71
C LYS A 129 16.01 -9.07 2.70
N GLY A 130 16.21 -10.23 2.09
CA GLY A 130 17.20 -10.40 1.02
C GLY A 130 16.90 -9.62 -0.26
N LYS A 131 15.64 -9.21 -0.51
CA LYS A 131 15.29 -8.32 -1.64
C LYS A 131 15.63 -6.86 -1.31
N VAL A 132 15.28 -6.38 -0.11
CA VAL A 132 15.62 -5.02 0.34
C VAL A 132 17.14 -4.83 0.46
N ASP A 133 17.85 -5.79 1.05
CA ASP A 133 19.32 -5.74 1.17
C ASP A 133 20.02 -5.67 -0.21
N ARG A 134 19.41 -6.24 -1.26
CA ARG A 134 19.92 -6.10 -2.63
C ARG A 134 19.61 -4.73 -3.20
N MET A 135 18.42 -4.20 -3.00
CA MET A 135 18.05 -2.87 -3.49
C MET A 135 18.96 -1.77 -2.93
N LEU A 136 19.29 -1.83 -1.64
CA LEU A 136 20.13 -0.83 -0.98
C LEU A 136 21.61 -0.88 -1.39
N ARG A 137 22.08 -2.00 -1.97
CA ARG A 137 23.47 -2.13 -2.45
C ARG A 137 23.73 -1.53 -3.83
N PHE A 138 22.67 -1.18 -4.56
CA PHE A 138 22.74 -0.67 -5.93
C PHE A 138 22.17 0.76 -6.07
N GLN A 139 21.98 1.47 -4.95
CA GLN A 139 21.65 2.90 -4.89
C GLN A 139 22.93 3.71 -4.63
#